data_AF-A0A093EIQ3-F1
#
_entry.id   AF-A0A093EIQ3-F1
#
_cell.length_a   1.000
_cell.length_b   1.000
_cell.length_c   1.000
_cell.angle_alpha   90.00
_cell.angle_beta   90.00
_cell.angle_gamma   90.00
#
_symmetry.space_group_name_H-M   'P 1'
#
loop_
_entity.id
_entity.type
_entity.pdbx_description
1 polymer ?
#
loop_
_entity_poly.entity_id
_entity_poly.type
_entity_poly.pdbx_seq_one_letter_code
_entity_poly.pdbx_strand_id
1 'polypeptide(L)'
;RMIPATNKAFVVNNLVSGTGYDLCVLAMWDDTATTLTATNIVGCAQFFTKEDYPQCQSMHSQFLGGTMILIIGGIIVATLLVFIVILMVRYKVCNNSQGKMSNVSNVYSQTNGA
;
A
#
# COMPACT_ATOMS: atom_id res chain seq x y z
N ARG A 1 32.91 -14.24 18.62
CA ARG A 1 32.37 -13.82 19.94
C ARG A 1 32.52 -14.98 20.90
N MET A 2 33.01 -14.74 22.13
CA MET A 2 33.10 -15.79 23.16
C MET A 2 31.73 -15.99 23.83
N ILE A 3 31.39 -17.24 24.10
CA ILE A 3 30.13 -17.64 24.75
C ILE A 3 30.52 -18.41 26.03
N PRO A 4 30.00 -18.03 27.21
CA PRO A 4 30.28 -18.76 28.44
C PRO A 4 29.87 -20.23 28.33
N ALA A 5 30.66 -21.15 28.87
CA ALA A 5 30.39 -22.59 28.83
C ALA A 5 29.07 -23.00 29.51
N THR A 6 28.54 -22.17 30.40
CA THR A 6 27.22 -22.36 31.03
C THR A 6 26.07 -22.18 30.05
N ASN A 7 26.28 -21.47 28.94
CA ASN A 7 25.25 -21.16 27.99
C ASN A 7 25.21 -22.18 26.85
N LYS A 8 24.05 -22.81 26.65
CA LYS A 8 23.84 -23.86 25.65
C LYS A 8 23.23 -23.36 24.34
N ALA A 9 22.87 -22.08 24.28
CA ALA A 9 22.27 -21.46 23.10
C ALA A 9 22.73 -20.01 22.93
N PHE A 10 22.78 -19.54 21.69
CA PHE A 10 23.09 -18.16 21.35
C PHE A 10 22.33 -17.73 20.10
N VAL A 11 22.11 -16.42 19.97
CA VAL A 11 21.41 -15.83 18.82
C VAL A 11 22.44 -15.18 17.90
N VAL A 12 22.29 -15.43 16.60
CA VAL A 12 23.06 -14.79 15.53
C VAL A 12 22.13 -13.80 14.83
N ASN A 13 22.49 -12.52 14.83
CA ASN A 13 21.71 -11.44 14.23
C ASN A 13 22.44 -10.87 13.01
N ASN A 14 21.76 -9.99 12.28
CA ASN A 14 22.33 -9.23 11.16
C ASN A 14 22.83 -10.13 10.02
N LEU A 15 22.16 -11.26 9.79
CA LEU A 15 22.39 -12.10 8.63
C LEU A 15 21.70 -11.49 7.41
N VAL A 16 22.28 -11.70 6.24
CA VAL A 16 21.68 -11.35 4.95
C VAL A 16 20.61 -12.39 4.63
N SER A 17 19.44 -11.93 4.19
CA SER A 17 18.31 -12.78 3.82
C SER A 17 18.59 -13.55 2.52
N GLY A 18 18.01 -14.74 2.36
CA GLY A 18 18.24 -15.57 1.17
C GLY A 18 19.67 -16.09 1.01
N THR A 19 20.43 -16.19 2.12
CA THR A 19 21.86 -16.54 2.09
C THR A 19 22.14 -17.80 2.91
N GLY A 20 23.00 -18.66 2.39
CA GLY A 20 23.49 -19.85 3.06
C GLY A 20 24.67 -19.54 3.97
N TYR A 21 24.66 -20.10 5.17
CA TYR A 21 25.69 -19.90 6.19
C TYR A 21 26.18 -21.23 6.73
N ASP A 22 27.49 -21.33 6.94
CA ASP A 22 28.14 -22.38 7.70
C ASP A 22 28.57 -21.82 9.06
N LEU A 23 28.04 -22.38 10.14
CA LEU A 23 28.31 -21.96 11.51
C LEU A 23 29.06 -23.05 12.25
N CYS A 24 30.32 -22.78 12.59
CA CYS A 24 31.16 -23.66 13.40
C CYS A 24 31.39 -23.08 14.80
N VAL A 25 31.23 -23.92 15.82
CA VAL A 25 31.49 -23.58 17.22
C VAL A 25 32.80 -24.22 17.65
N LEU A 26 33.69 -23.42 18.23
CA LEU A 26 34.96 -23.89 18.79
C LEU A 26 34.95 -23.73 20.30
N ALA A 27 35.41 -24.76 21.01
CA ALA A 27 35.68 -24.73 22.43
C ALA A 27 37.12 -24.32 22.65
N MET A 28 37.34 -23.54 23.72
CA MET A 28 38.64 -23.04 24.11
C MET A 28 38.98 -23.67 25.46
N TRP A 29 40.17 -24.26 25.58
CA TRP A 29 40.67 -24.80 26.84
C TRP A 29 42.09 -24.32 27.07
N ASP A 30 42.42 -24.04 28.34
CA ASP A 30 43.79 -23.75 28.72
C ASP A 30 44.53 -25.07 28.89
N ASP A 31 45.55 -25.26 28.05
CA ASP A 31 46.42 -26.42 28.15
C ASP A 31 47.40 -26.21 29.31
N THR A 32 47.27 -27.02 30.36
CA THR A 32 48.08 -26.94 31.58
C THR A 32 49.56 -27.22 31.35
N ALA A 33 49.92 -27.78 30.19
CA ALA A 33 51.30 -28.07 29.80
C ALA A 33 52.03 -26.88 29.14
N THR A 34 51.32 -25.99 28.43
CA THR A 34 51.96 -24.95 27.59
C THR A 34 51.46 -23.53 27.86
N THR A 35 50.48 -23.34 28.75
CA THR A 35 49.84 -22.04 29.04
C THR A 35 49.22 -21.36 27.80
N LEU A 36 49.03 -22.12 26.71
CA LEU A 36 48.44 -21.62 25.47
C LEU A 36 46.95 -22.01 25.42
N THR A 37 46.11 -21.09 24.96
CA THR A 37 44.69 -21.36 24.75
C THR A 37 44.53 -22.21 23.48
N ALA A 38 44.19 -23.48 23.64
CA ALA A 38 43.94 -24.40 22.54
C ALA A 38 42.46 -24.33 22.11
N THR A 39 42.20 -24.37 20.81
CA THR A 39 40.84 -24.36 20.26
C THR A 39 40.53 -25.67 19.54
N ASN A 40 39.38 -26.28 19.84
CA ASN A 40 38.88 -27.45 19.12
C ASN A 40 37.47 -27.20 18.59
N ILE A 41 37.14 -27.78 17.43
CA ILE A 41 35.81 -27.69 16.86
C ILE A 41 34.86 -28.59 17.65
N VAL A 42 33.80 -27.99 18.19
CA VAL A 42 32.72 -28.70 18.89
C VAL A 42 31.70 -29.22 17.88
N GLY A 43 31.43 -28.46 16.82
CA GLY A 43 30.53 -28.84 15.76
C GLY A 43 30.26 -27.72 14.77
N CYS A 44 29.78 -28.11 13.58
CA CYS A 44 29.36 -27.19 12.54
C CYS A 44 27.92 -27.48 12.12
N ALA A 45 27.18 -26.44 11.74
CA ALA A 45 25.83 -26.54 11.22
C ALA A 45 25.68 -25.60 10.02
N GLN A 46 25.03 -26.09 8.97
CA GLN A 46 24.68 -25.30 7.80
C GLN A 46 23.20 -24.93 7.85
N PHE A 47 22.90 -23.67 7.59
CA PHE A 47 21.52 -23.19 7.51
C PHE A 47 21.37 -22.11 6.45
N PHE A 48 20.14 -21.89 6.01
CA PHE A 48 19.80 -20.86 5.03
C PHE A 48 18.86 -19.85 5.67
N THR A 49 19.13 -18.56 5.50
CA THR A 49 18.19 -17.53 5.93
C THR A 49 17.02 -17.47 4.97
N LYS A 50 15.83 -17.22 5.51
CA LYS A 50 14.65 -17.01 4.68
C LYS A 50 14.89 -15.79 3.78
N GLU A 51 14.44 -15.87 2.53
CA GLU A 51 14.35 -14.71 1.66
C GLU A 51 13.47 -13.65 2.35
N ASP A 52 14.02 -12.46 2.58
CA ASP A 52 13.19 -11.28 2.81
C ASP A 52 12.62 -10.98 1.45
N TYR A 53 11.43 -11.50 1.19
CA TYR A 53 10.61 -10.93 0.15
C TYR A 53 10.18 -9.57 0.70
N PRO A 54 10.73 -8.42 0.25
CA PRO A 54 9.95 -7.21 0.39
C PRO A 54 8.66 -7.58 -0.33
N GLN A 55 7.54 -7.56 0.38
CA GLN A 55 6.27 -7.66 -0.31
C GLN A 55 6.34 -6.63 -1.43
N CYS A 56 6.45 -7.11 -2.67
CA CYS A 56 6.36 -6.27 -3.85
C CYS A 56 4.90 -5.79 -3.93
N GLN A 57 4.51 -4.92 -3.00
CA GLN A 57 3.39 -4.00 -3.13
C GLN A 57 3.69 -2.92 -4.18
N SER A 58 4.74 -3.10 -5.00
CA SER A 58 4.93 -2.36 -6.25
C SER A 58 3.99 -2.86 -7.37
N MET A 59 3.26 -3.97 -7.20
CA MET A 59 2.29 -4.48 -8.19
C MET A 59 0.82 -4.25 -7.82
N HIS A 60 0.51 -3.09 -7.25
CA HIS A 60 -0.80 -2.44 -7.48
C HIS A 60 -0.71 -0.91 -7.64
N SER A 61 0.49 -0.34 -7.73
CA SER A 61 0.65 1.11 -7.97
C SER A 61 0.76 1.48 -9.45
N GLN A 62 0.79 0.48 -10.35
CA GLN A 62 0.76 0.72 -11.80
C GLN A 62 -0.60 1.18 -12.34
N PHE A 63 -1.57 1.47 -11.47
CA PHE A 63 -2.87 1.96 -11.94
C PHE A 63 -3.58 2.95 -10.99
N LEU A 64 -2.92 3.49 -9.96
CA LEU A 64 -3.56 4.48 -9.07
C LEU A 64 -3.80 5.85 -9.73
N GLY A 65 -3.17 6.15 -10.87
CA GLY A 65 -3.42 7.38 -11.64
C GLY A 65 -4.32 7.16 -12.85
N GLY A 66 -4.01 6.16 -13.68
CA GLY A 66 -4.61 5.98 -15.01
C GLY A 66 -6.00 5.32 -15.02
N THR A 67 -6.23 4.27 -14.24
CA THR A 67 -7.57 3.64 -14.16
C THR A 67 -8.41 4.41 -13.18
N MET A 68 -7.83 5.00 -12.13
CA MET A 68 -8.59 5.86 -11.23
C MET A 68 -9.19 7.06 -11.97
N ILE A 69 -8.44 7.72 -12.88
CA ILE A 69 -9.01 8.79 -13.71
C ILE A 69 -10.06 8.28 -14.71
N LEU A 70 -9.87 7.10 -15.31
CA LEU A 70 -10.84 6.51 -16.24
C LEU A 70 -12.13 6.05 -15.52
N ILE A 71 -12.00 5.46 -14.32
CA ILE A 71 -13.13 5.00 -13.49
C ILE A 71 -13.91 6.21 -12.98
N ILE A 72 -13.24 7.19 -12.35
CA ILE A 72 -13.88 8.39 -11.84
C ILE A 72 -14.50 9.20 -12.99
N GLY A 73 -13.75 9.41 -14.08
CA GLY A 73 -14.26 10.09 -15.27
C GLY A 73 -15.45 9.39 -15.90
N GLY A 74 -15.43 8.05 -15.99
CA GLY A 74 -16.54 7.26 -16.52
C GLY A 74 -17.81 7.38 -15.67
N ILE A 75 -17.70 7.34 -14.34
CA ILE A 75 -18.83 7.53 -13.43
C ILE A 75 -19.43 8.94 -13.60
N ILE A 76 -18.59 9.97 -13.69
CA ILE A 76 -19.05 11.35 -13.90
C ILE A 76 -19.80 11.48 -15.23
N VAL A 77 -19.26 10.96 -16.34
CA VAL A 77 -19.92 11.04 -17.65
C VAL A 77 -21.25 10.28 -17.66
N ALA A 78 -21.28 9.06 -17.12
CA ALA A 78 -22.49 8.24 -17.07
C ALA A 78 -23.60 8.93 -16.24
N THR A 79 -23.27 9.43 -15.06
CA THR A 79 -24.22 10.13 -14.19
C THR A 79 -24.76 11.41 -14.82
N LEU A 80 -23.91 12.20 -15.48
CA LEU A 80 -24.34 13.40 -16.20
C LEU A 80 -25.29 13.07 -17.35
N LEU A 81 -25.01 12.04 -18.14
CA LEU A 81 -25.89 11.63 -19.24
C LEU A 81 -27.26 11.18 -18.74
N VAL A 82 -27.30 10.37 -17.67
CA VAL A 82 -28.56 9.95 -17.04
C VAL A 82 -29.35 11.15 -16.53
N PHE A 83 -28.68 12.10 -15.87
CA PHE A 83 -29.33 13.32 -15.37
C PHE A 83 -29.92 14.15 -16.51
N ILE A 84 -29.18 14.34 -17.60
CA ILE A 84 -29.67 15.07 -18.80
C ILE A 84 -30.90 14.38 -19.38
N VAL A 85 -30.90 13.05 -19.52
CA VAL A 85 -32.06 12.30 -20.04
C VAL A 85 -33.27 12.45 -19.13
N ILE A 86 -33.09 12.31 -17.81
CA ILE A 86 -34.17 12.48 -16.83
C ILE A 86 -34.74 13.90 -16.91
N LEU A 87 -33.88 14.92 -16.97
CA LEU A 87 -34.31 16.30 -17.15
C LEU A 87 -35.03 16.51 -18.47
N MET A 88 -34.57 15.92 -19.57
CA MET A 88 -35.25 16.03 -20.87
C MET A 88 -36.62 15.37 -20.87
N VAL A 89 -36.77 14.21 -20.20
CA VAL A 89 -38.07 13.55 -20.06
C VAL A 89 -38.99 14.36 -19.17
N ARG A 90 -38.52 14.81 -18.00
CA ARG A 90 -39.32 15.66 -17.10
C ARG A 90 -39.66 16.98 -17.75
N TYR A 91 -38.73 17.62 -18.44
CA TYR A 91 -38.96 18.85 -19.19
C TYR A 91 -39.97 18.60 -20.30
N LYS A 92 -39.83 17.54 -21.10
CA LYS A 92 -40.80 17.23 -22.15
C LYS A 92 -42.17 16.87 -21.61
N VAL A 93 -42.26 16.14 -20.50
CA VAL A 93 -43.53 15.77 -19.85
C VAL A 93 -44.18 16.99 -19.18
N CYS A 94 -43.42 17.81 -18.46
CA CYS A 94 -43.89 19.06 -17.87
C CYS A 94 -44.26 20.10 -18.93
N ASN A 95 -43.48 20.23 -20.01
CA ASN A 95 -43.75 21.18 -21.09
C ASN A 95 -44.92 20.72 -21.99
N ASN A 96 -45.16 19.42 -22.13
CA ASN A 96 -46.35 18.88 -22.78
C ASN A 96 -47.60 18.92 -21.86
N SER A 97 -47.43 19.18 -20.56
CA SER A 97 -48.51 19.54 -19.63
C SER A 97 -48.60 21.05 -19.38
N GLN A 98 -47.62 21.84 -19.81
CA GLN A 98 -47.58 23.31 -19.73
C GLN A 98 -48.09 23.97 -21.02
N GLY A 99 -49.12 23.37 -21.63
CA GLY A 99 -50.09 24.13 -22.45
C GLY A 99 -50.92 25.12 -21.62
N LYS A 100 -50.71 25.20 -20.29
CA LYS A 100 -51.29 26.25 -19.44
C LYS A 100 -50.37 26.58 -18.25
N MET A 101 -49.94 27.83 -18.22
CA MET A 101 -49.43 28.59 -17.06
C MET A 101 -47.96 28.40 -16.65
N SER A 102 -47.12 29.33 -17.10
CA SER A 102 -46.41 30.27 -16.19
C SER A 102 -45.95 31.49 -17.00
N ASN A 103 -46.93 32.30 -17.43
CA ASN A 103 -46.64 33.68 -17.80
C ASN A 103 -46.49 34.47 -16.50
N VAL A 104 -45.27 34.88 -16.17
CA VAL A 104 -45.04 35.90 -15.15
C VAL A 104 -44.09 36.95 -15.70
N SER A 105 -44.63 37.83 -16.54
CA SER A 105 -44.03 39.13 -16.82
C SER A 105 -44.58 40.15 -15.82
N ASN A 106 -43.83 40.43 -14.74
CA ASN A 106 -44.05 41.62 -13.92
C ASN A 106 -42.78 42.48 -13.97
N VAL A 107 -42.78 43.42 -14.91
CA VAL A 107 -41.79 44.50 -15.01
C VAL A 107 -42.46 45.74 -14.44
N TYR A 108 -42.03 46.18 -13.25
CA TYR A 108 -42.44 47.48 -12.70
C TYR A 108 -41.33 48.49 -12.99
N SER A 109 -41.56 49.35 -13.98
CA SER A 109 -40.77 50.55 -14.19
C SER A 109 -41.39 51.67 -13.37
N GLN A 110 -40.75 52.08 -12.27
CA GLN A 110 -41.08 53.36 -11.63
C GLN A 110 -40.43 54.47 -12.43
N THR A 111 -41.26 55.33 -13.03
CA THR A 111 -40.84 56.60 -13.63
C THR A 111 -41.37 57.75 -12.80
N ASN A 112 -40.50 58.75 -12.60
CA ASN A 112 -40.75 60.13 -12.17
C ASN A 112 -40.71 60.42 -10.66
N GLY A 113 -39.52 60.82 -10.20
CA GLY A 113 -39.39 61.90 -9.23
C GLY A 113 -38.82 63.12 -9.95
N ALA A 114 -39.64 64.13 -10.19
CA ALA A 114 -39.23 65.50 -10.44
C ALA A 114 -39.40 66.28 -9.13
#